data_AF-A0A815GTU5-F1
#
_entry.id   AF-A0A815GTU5-F1
#
_cell.length_a   1.000
_cell.length_b   1.000
_cell.length_c   1.000
_cell.angle_alpha   90.00
_cell.angle_beta   90.00
_cell.angle_gamma   90.00
#
_symmetry.space_group_name_H-M   'P 1'
#
loop_
_entity.id
_entity.type
_entity.pdbx_description
1 polymer ?
#
loop_
_entity_poly.entity_id
_entity_poly.type
_entity_poly.pdbx_seq_one_letter_code
_entity_poly.pdbx_strand_id
1 'polypeptide(L)'
;MSSDEEERSLKKQVFKSPVEIQKARLERLMKNVEKPVFIPQTRDMKTPRAFTPHEYVRNVMGASAGAGSGEFDIYRGCRRRQMIREAYLNREAKEKEANAEWLKKVETSKQKADSQAAKKRQKRLKRKGYSKTKNHNDNQNAKKTNESTSSSSEDEGEEKSQSETNTSDVPVANTEENQSAKESIPLLSSSLQQNEKTDIRKHIRHRKADSSDDEKEEKKLKTTN
;
A
#
# COMPACT_ATOMS: atom_id res chain seq x y z
N MET A 1 -34.98 -11.96 -33.53
CA MET A 1 -34.00 -12.43 -32.53
C MET A 1 -34.15 -11.53 -31.31
N SER A 2 -34.35 -12.09 -30.12
CA SER A 2 -34.67 -11.33 -28.91
C SER A 2 -33.42 -10.64 -28.35
N SER A 3 -33.54 -9.42 -27.81
CA SER A 3 -32.43 -8.64 -27.24
C SER A 3 -31.60 -9.40 -26.20
N ASP A 4 -32.21 -10.39 -25.53
CA ASP A 4 -31.55 -11.26 -24.55
C ASP A 4 -30.59 -12.30 -25.17
N GLU A 5 -30.78 -12.65 -26.45
CA GLU A 5 -29.89 -13.59 -27.15
C GLU A 5 -28.58 -12.93 -27.61
N GLU A 6 -28.62 -11.66 -28.01
CA GLU A 6 -27.41 -10.88 -28.33
C GLU A 6 -26.54 -10.58 -27.10
N GLU A 7 -27.17 -10.38 -25.94
CA GLU A 7 -26.49 -10.20 -24.65
C GLU A 7 -25.71 -11.45 -24.21
N ARG A 8 -26.18 -12.65 -24.59
CA ARG A 8 -25.52 -13.93 -24.26
C ARG A 8 -24.38 -14.27 -25.22
N SER A 9 -24.47 -13.89 -26.50
CA SER A 9 -23.42 -14.17 -27.48
C SER A 9 -22.15 -13.35 -27.23
N LEU A 10 -22.28 -12.07 -26.85
CA LEU A 10 -21.15 -11.19 -26.49
C LEU A 10 -20.38 -11.66 -25.25
N LYS A 11 -21.06 -12.36 -24.32
CA LYS A 11 -20.42 -12.96 -23.12
C LYS A 11 -19.51 -14.14 -23.46
N LYS A 12 -19.62 -14.71 -24.67
CA LYS A 12 -18.87 -15.89 -25.12
C LYS A 12 -17.69 -15.54 -26.03
N GLN A 13 -17.53 -14.26 -26.41
CA GLN A 13 -16.42 -13.83 -27.27
C GLN A 13 -15.13 -13.72 -26.46
N VAL A 14 -14.11 -14.49 -26.86
CA VAL A 14 -12.77 -14.46 -26.25
C VAL A 14 -11.97 -13.37 -26.95
N PHE A 15 -11.70 -12.28 -26.23
CA PHE A 15 -10.84 -11.20 -26.71
C PHE A 15 -9.37 -11.57 -26.53
N LYS A 16 -8.54 -11.30 -27.55
CA LYS A 16 -7.10 -11.66 -27.54
C LYS A 16 -6.21 -10.52 -27.06
N SER A 17 -6.67 -9.27 -27.21
CA SER A 17 -5.91 -8.06 -26.85
C SER A 17 -6.57 -7.29 -25.70
N PRO A 18 -5.80 -6.68 -24.77
CA PRO A 18 -6.36 -5.81 -23.73
C PRO A 18 -7.14 -4.61 -24.31
N VAL A 19 -6.73 -4.10 -25.48
CA VAL A 19 -7.44 -3.02 -26.18
C VAL A 19 -8.82 -3.50 -26.65
N GLU A 20 -8.90 -4.74 -27.12
CA GLU A 20 -10.15 -5.35 -27.56
C GLU A 20 -11.13 -5.55 -26.39
N ILE A 21 -10.62 -5.94 -25.22
CA ILE A 21 -11.41 -6.02 -23.97
C ILE A 21 -11.96 -4.65 -23.57
N GLN A 22 -11.13 -3.60 -23.65
CA GLN A 22 -11.56 -2.23 -23.33
C GLN A 22 -12.60 -1.73 -24.32
N LYS A 23 -12.38 -1.96 -25.62
CA LYS A 23 -13.33 -1.61 -26.69
C LYS A 23 -14.69 -2.28 -26.47
N ALA A 24 -14.72 -3.58 -26.20
CA ALA A 24 -15.97 -4.29 -25.91
C ALA A 24 -16.69 -3.77 -24.65
N ARG A 25 -15.95 -3.41 -23.58
CA ARG A 25 -16.51 -2.78 -22.38
C ARG A 25 -17.10 -1.40 -22.68
N LEU A 26 -16.41 -0.62 -23.51
CA LEU A 26 -16.83 0.71 -23.94
C LEU A 26 -18.07 0.63 -24.84
N GLU A 27 -18.09 -0.27 -25.82
CA GLU A 27 -19.27 -0.55 -26.65
C GLU A 27 -20.48 -0.94 -25.79
N ARG A 28 -20.29 -1.80 -24.78
CA ARG A 28 -21.35 -2.15 -23.82
C ARG A 28 -21.88 -0.94 -23.05
N LEU A 29 -21.00 -0.01 -22.67
CA LEU A 29 -21.38 1.21 -21.95
C LEU A 29 -22.13 2.20 -22.86
N MET A 30 -21.67 2.36 -24.11
CA MET A 30 -22.26 3.27 -25.10
C MET A 30 -23.60 2.78 -25.64
N LYS A 31 -23.90 1.47 -25.57
CA LYS A 31 -25.23 0.94 -25.92
C LYS A 31 -26.36 1.54 -25.08
N ASN A 32 -26.09 1.94 -23.84
CA ASN A 32 -27.10 2.49 -22.91
C ASN A 32 -26.57 3.72 -22.18
N VAL A 33 -26.50 4.87 -22.86
CA VAL A 33 -25.93 6.11 -22.32
C VAL A 33 -26.75 6.70 -21.17
N GLU A 34 -28.08 6.50 -21.17
CA GLU A 34 -28.98 7.04 -20.12
C GLU A 34 -28.84 6.32 -18.78
N LYS A 35 -28.30 5.09 -18.77
CA LYS A 35 -28.17 4.31 -17.54
C LYS A 35 -26.95 4.79 -16.75
N PRO A 36 -27.10 5.27 -15.49
CA PRO A 36 -25.96 5.66 -14.68
C PRO A 36 -25.05 4.46 -14.43
N VAL A 37 -23.74 4.69 -14.58
CA VAL A 37 -22.71 3.67 -14.40
C VAL A 37 -22.46 3.45 -12.92
N PHE A 38 -22.50 2.19 -12.48
CA PHE A 38 -22.14 1.84 -11.10
C PHE A 38 -20.61 1.87 -10.92
N ILE A 39 -20.12 2.89 -10.22
CA ILE A 39 -18.73 2.95 -9.75
C ILE A 39 -18.71 2.38 -8.33
N PRO A 40 -18.00 1.26 -8.08
CA PRO A 40 -17.94 0.69 -6.75
C PRO A 40 -17.25 1.68 -5.81
N GLN A 41 -17.91 2.01 -4.71
CA GLN A 41 -17.30 2.78 -3.62
C GLN A 41 -16.21 1.93 -2.94
N THR A 42 -15.22 2.59 -2.36
CA THR A 42 -14.18 1.91 -1.58
C THR A 42 -14.83 1.12 -0.45
N ARG A 43 -14.45 -0.15 -0.30
CA ARG A 43 -14.98 -0.98 0.80
C ARG A 43 -14.55 -0.41 2.14
N ASP A 44 -15.50 -0.22 3.05
CA ASP A 44 -15.19 0.11 4.43
C ASP A 44 -14.40 -1.03 5.08
N MET A 45 -13.44 -0.67 5.92
CA MET A 45 -12.67 -1.64 6.70
C MET A 45 -13.60 -2.24 7.76
N LYS A 46 -14.20 -3.39 7.44
CA LYS A 46 -15.15 -4.05 8.33
C LYS A 46 -14.44 -4.49 9.60
N THR A 47 -14.81 -3.88 10.73
CA THR A 47 -14.41 -4.37 12.04
C THR A 47 -15.02 -5.76 12.27
N PRO A 48 -14.28 -6.70 12.87
CA PRO A 48 -14.85 -7.99 13.22
C PRO A 48 -16.07 -7.83 14.13
N ARG A 49 -17.07 -8.71 14.00
CA ARG A 49 -18.24 -8.75 14.90
C ARG A 49 -17.89 -8.85 16.40
N ALA A 50 -16.65 -9.21 16.72
CA ALA A 50 -16.12 -9.18 18.08
C ALA A 50 -16.04 -7.75 18.69
N PHE A 51 -16.04 -6.71 17.87
CA PHE A 51 -16.03 -5.30 18.32
C PHE A 51 -17.43 -4.73 18.57
N THR A 52 -18.48 -5.45 18.17
CA THR A 52 -19.87 -5.08 18.41
C THR A 52 -20.48 -6.05 19.43
N PRO A 53 -20.09 -5.98 20.71
CA PRO A 53 -20.80 -6.71 21.75
C PRO A 53 -22.23 -6.16 21.89
N HIS A 54 -23.17 -7.01 22.31
CA HIS A 54 -24.51 -6.56 22.64
C HIS A 54 -24.47 -5.69 23.90
N GLU A 55 -25.20 -4.58 23.89
CA GLU A 55 -25.28 -3.65 25.03
C GLU A 55 -25.90 -4.31 26.27
N TYR A 56 -26.94 -5.12 26.07
CA TYR A 56 -27.64 -5.80 27.14
C TYR A 56 -27.72 -7.31 26.86
N VAL A 57 -27.31 -8.09 27.86
CA VAL A 57 -27.56 -9.54 27.90
C VAL A 57 -28.82 -9.76 28.72
N ARG A 58 -29.88 -10.25 28.09
CA ARG A 58 -31.19 -10.44 28.75
C ARG A 58 -31.27 -11.69 29.62
N ASN A 59 -30.41 -12.68 29.36
CA ASN A 59 -30.50 -14.02 29.93
C ASN A 59 -29.35 -14.26 30.92
N VAL A 60 -29.11 -13.32 31.83
CA VAL A 60 -28.09 -13.48 32.86
C VAL A 60 -28.69 -14.29 34.01
N MET A 61 -28.18 -15.50 34.23
CA MET A 61 -28.54 -16.31 35.39
C MET A 61 -27.84 -15.72 36.64
N GLY A 62 -28.47 -15.82 37.82
CA GLY A 62 -27.97 -15.17 39.04
C GLY A 62 -26.53 -15.54 39.41
N ALA A 63 -25.81 -14.64 40.08
CA ALA A 63 -24.37 -14.79 40.36
C ALA A 63 -23.99 -16.02 41.21
N SER A 64 -24.93 -16.55 42.00
CA SER A 64 -24.75 -17.77 42.81
C SER A 64 -25.34 -19.03 42.17
N ALA A 65 -25.89 -18.93 40.95
CA ALA A 65 -26.39 -20.11 40.25
C ALA A 65 -25.22 -20.99 39.79
N GLY A 66 -25.39 -22.32 39.88
CA GLY A 66 -24.36 -23.27 39.45
C GLY A 66 -24.09 -23.25 37.94
N ALA A 67 -23.04 -23.96 37.52
CA ALA A 67 -22.72 -24.10 36.10
C ALA A 67 -23.82 -24.87 35.35
N GLY A 68 -24.51 -24.17 34.44
CA GLY A 68 -25.51 -24.77 33.56
C GLY A 68 -24.88 -25.50 32.37
N SER A 69 -25.64 -26.37 31.71
CA SER A 69 -25.17 -27.13 30.54
C SER A 69 -24.79 -26.26 29.34
N GLY A 70 -25.34 -25.05 29.21
CA GLY A 70 -25.04 -24.11 28.14
C GLY A 70 -23.86 -23.16 28.40
N GLU A 71 -23.33 -23.12 29.62
CA GLU A 71 -22.29 -22.14 30.00
C GLU A 71 -20.97 -22.37 29.26
N PHE A 72 -20.66 -23.64 28.95
CA PHE A 72 -19.46 -24.00 28.18
C PHE A 72 -19.46 -23.37 26.77
N ASP A 73 -20.59 -23.42 26.07
CA ASP A 73 -20.70 -22.83 24.73
C ASP A 73 -20.68 -21.30 24.74
N ILE A 74 -21.23 -20.70 25.80
CA ILE A 74 -21.14 -19.26 26.05
C ILE A 74 -19.67 -18.86 26.20
N TYR A 75 -18.91 -19.55 27.07
CA TYR A 75 -17.47 -19.32 27.24
C TYR A 75 -16.70 -19.49 25.94
N ARG A 76 -16.93 -20.59 25.19
CA ARG A 76 -16.29 -20.85 23.89
C ARG A 76 -16.54 -19.72 22.89
N GLY A 77 -17.78 -19.22 22.82
CA GLY A 77 -18.16 -18.07 21.99
C GLY A 77 -17.47 -16.77 22.41
N CYS A 78 -17.48 -16.46 23.71
CA CYS A 78 -16.80 -15.29 24.27
C CYS A 78 -15.30 -15.33 24.03
N ARG A 79 -14.64 -16.47 24.30
CA ARG A 79 -13.20 -16.66 24.08
C ARG A 79 -12.81 -16.48 22.62
N ARG A 80 -13.58 -17.05 21.69
CA ARG A 80 -13.33 -16.87 20.25
C ARG A 80 -13.47 -15.40 19.84
N ARG A 81 -14.50 -14.70 20.32
CA ARG A 81 -14.67 -13.25 20.07
C ARG A 81 -13.48 -12.47 20.62
N GLN A 82 -13.06 -12.77 21.85
CA GLN A 82 -11.91 -12.11 22.47
C GLN A 82 -10.62 -12.33 21.68
N MET A 83 -10.30 -13.56 21.30
CA MET A 83 -9.12 -13.87 20.47
C MET A 83 -9.14 -13.12 19.13
N ILE A 84 -10.30 -13.05 18.47
CA ILE A 84 -10.45 -12.30 17.21
C ILE A 84 -10.24 -10.79 17.46
N ARG A 85 -10.76 -10.27 18.57
CA ARG A 85 -10.60 -8.86 18.96
C ARG A 85 -9.14 -8.52 19.19
N GLU A 86 -8.44 -9.32 19.99
CA GLU A 86 -7.02 -9.15 20.31
C GLU A 86 -6.15 -9.26 19.05
N ALA A 87 -6.37 -10.27 18.21
CA ALA A 87 -5.64 -10.44 16.96
C ALA A 87 -5.83 -9.24 16.01
N TYR A 88 -7.04 -8.68 15.94
CA TYR A 88 -7.32 -7.51 15.13
C TYR A 88 -6.63 -6.25 15.68
N LEU A 89 -6.71 -5.99 16.99
CA LEU A 89 -6.04 -4.84 17.62
C LEU A 89 -4.52 -4.92 17.42
N ASN A 90 -3.94 -6.09 17.62
CA ASN A 90 -2.50 -6.29 17.45
C ASN A 90 -2.07 -6.09 15.99
N ARG A 91 -2.86 -6.55 15.02
CA ARG A 91 -2.59 -6.30 13.59
C ARG A 91 -2.69 -4.83 13.24
N GLU A 92 -3.75 -4.15 13.70
CA GLU A 92 -3.97 -2.73 13.43
C GLU A 92 -2.87 -1.86 14.07
N ALA A 93 -2.43 -2.19 15.28
CA ALA A 93 -1.33 -1.50 15.96
C ALA A 93 -0.03 -1.60 15.15
N LYS A 94 0.34 -2.81 14.69
CA LYS A 94 1.51 -3.03 13.84
C LYS A 94 1.43 -2.28 12.51
N GLU A 95 0.26 -2.29 11.85
CA GLU A 95 0.04 -1.55 10.61
C GLU A 95 0.17 -0.03 10.82
N LYS A 96 -0.37 0.51 11.92
CA LYS A 96 -0.25 1.93 12.28
C LYS A 96 1.19 2.33 12.57
N GLU A 97 1.93 1.52 13.31
CA GLU A 97 3.34 1.77 13.63
C GLU A 97 4.19 1.79 12.34
N ALA A 98 4.07 0.76 11.50
CA ALA A 98 4.80 0.69 10.22
C ALA A 98 4.46 1.87 9.29
N ASN A 99 3.19 2.28 9.22
CA ASN A 99 2.78 3.44 8.43
C ASN A 99 3.34 4.75 9.00
N ALA A 100 3.35 4.92 10.33
CA ALA A 100 3.90 6.10 10.97
C ALA A 100 5.41 6.21 10.74
N GLU A 101 6.15 5.10 10.82
CA GLU A 101 7.58 5.04 10.50
C GLU A 101 7.85 5.38 9.04
N TRP A 102 7.06 4.83 8.12
CA TRP A 102 7.17 5.13 6.70
C TRP A 102 6.93 6.61 6.41
N LEU A 103 5.87 7.20 6.97
CA LEU A 103 5.57 8.62 6.81
C LEU A 103 6.70 9.51 7.35
N LYS A 104 7.24 9.20 8.53
CA LYS A 104 8.41 9.91 9.08
C LYS A 104 9.62 9.80 8.16
N LYS A 105 9.87 8.62 7.57
CA LYS A 105 10.98 8.42 6.63
C LYS A 105 10.80 9.23 5.34
N VAL A 106 9.59 9.28 4.81
CA VAL A 106 9.25 10.09 3.62
C VAL A 106 9.42 11.58 3.93
N GLU A 107 8.92 12.05 5.06
CA GLU A 107 9.01 13.46 5.46
C GLU A 107 10.47 13.89 5.68
N THR A 108 11.25 13.10 6.41
CA THR A 108 12.68 13.39 6.62
C THR A 108 13.47 13.40 5.31
N SER A 109 13.15 12.50 4.38
CA SER A 109 13.77 12.48 3.04
C SER A 109 13.40 13.71 2.21
N LYS A 110 12.13 14.13 2.28
CA LYS A 110 11.64 15.35 1.64
C LYS A 110 12.34 16.60 2.20
N GLN A 111 12.42 16.73 3.52
CA GLN A 111 13.11 17.85 4.18
C GLN A 111 14.61 17.90 3.81
N LYS A 112 15.28 16.75 3.73
CA LYS A 112 16.69 16.67 3.26
C LYS A 112 16.82 17.10 1.80
N ALA A 113 15.93 16.66 0.92
CA ALA A 113 15.94 17.09 -0.48
C ALA A 113 15.67 18.60 -0.62
N ASP A 114 14.70 19.13 0.13
CA ASP A 114 14.32 20.53 0.12
C ASP A 114 15.42 21.44 0.67
N SER A 115 16.10 21.05 1.77
CA SER A 115 17.24 21.80 2.31
C SER A 115 18.43 21.84 1.35
N GLN A 116 18.74 20.71 0.71
CA GLN A 116 19.78 20.65 -0.33
C GLN A 116 19.40 21.50 -1.55
N ALA A 117 18.16 21.42 -2.01
CA ALA A 117 17.64 22.21 -3.12
C ALA A 117 17.63 23.71 -2.79
N ALA A 118 17.27 24.09 -1.56
CA ALA A 118 17.30 25.46 -1.08
C ALA A 118 18.72 26.02 -1.04
N LYS A 119 19.70 25.27 -0.52
CA LYS A 119 21.13 25.67 -0.52
C LYS A 119 21.63 25.89 -1.95
N LYS A 120 21.33 24.97 -2.88
CA LYS A 120 21.69 25.11 -4.31
C LYS A 120 20.98 26.30 -4.97
N ARG A 121 19.70 26.52 -4.66
CA ARG A 121 18.91 27.66 -5.15
C ARG A 121 19.46 29.00 -4.65
N GLN A 122 19.83 29.10 -3.38
CA GLN A 122 20.46 30.27 -2.79
C GLN A 122 21.81 30.58 -3.48
N LYS A 123 22.67 29.57 -3.70
CA LYS A 123 23.93 29.75 -4.45
C LYS A 123 23.67 30.32 -5.86
N ARG A 124 22.69 29.76 -6.59
CA ARG A 124 22.32 30.25 -7.94
C ARG A 124 21.77 31.68 -7.93
N LEU A 125 20.95 32.04 -6.93
CA LEU A 125 20.41 33.40 -6.77
C LEU A 125 21.52 34.41 -6.48
N LYS A 126 22.47 34.08 -5.59
CA LYS A 126 23.66 34.92 -5.34
C LYS A 126 24.46 35.14 -6.61
N ARG A 127 24.80 34.08 -7.36
CA ARG A 127 25.52 34.19 -8.65
C ARG A 127 24.76 35.05 -9.66
N LYS A 128 23.44 34.88 -9.79
CA LYS A 128 22.59 35.71 -10.66
C LYS A 128 22.60 37.18 -10.22
N GLY A 129 22.62 37.46 -8.93
CA GLY A 129 22.77 38.81 -8.37
C GLY A 129 24.09 39.45 -8.78
N TYR A 130 25.22 38.78 -8.54
CA TYR A 130 26.55 39.26 -8.93
C TYR A 130 26.71 39.47 -10.44
N SER A 131 26.17 38.57 -11.28
CA SER A 131 26.23 38.78 -12.74
C SER A 131 25.39 39.98 -13.19
N LYS A 132 24.26 40.26 -12.54
CA LYS A 132 23.45 41.46 -12.85
C LYS A 132 24.16 42.75 -12.45
N THR A 133 24.78 42.81 -11.27
CA THR A 133 25.51 44.00 -10.83
C THR A 133 26.77 44.23 -11.67
N LYS A 134 27.49 43.16 -12.05
CA LYS A 134 28.62 43.26 -12.97
C LYS A 134 28.20 43.82 -14.33
N ASN A 135 27.14 43.27 -14.94
CA ASN A 135 26.66 43.77 -16.24
C ASN A 135 26.11 45.21 -16.17
N HIS A 136 25.53 45.61 -15.03
CA HIS A 136 25.08 47.00 -14.83
C HIS A 136 26.28 47.95 -14.68
N ASN A 137 27.30 47.55 -13.90
CA ASN A 137 28.52 48.32 -13.76
C ASN A 137 29.31 48.37 -15.08
N ASP A 138 29.41 47.28 -15.83
CA ASP A 138 30.09 47.30 -17.15
C ASP A 138 29.34 48.19 -18.16
N ASN A 139 28.00 48.26 -18.13
CA ASN A 139 27.25 49.22 -18.96
C ASN A 139 27.39 50.68 -18.49
N GLN A 140 27.57 50.93 -17.18
CA GLN A 140 27.84 52.29 -16.68
C GLN A 140 29.33 52.69 -16.85
N ASN A 141 30.25 51.73 -16.78
CA ASN A 141 31.70 51.92 -16.86
C ASN A 141 32.23 51.87 -18.30
N ALA A 142 31.52 51.24 -19.25
CA ALA A 142 31.77 51.42 -20.68
C ALA A 142 31.50 52.87 -21.14
N LYS A 143 30.83 53.70 -20.32
CA LYS A 143 30.72 55.15 -20.52
C LYS A 143 31.84 55.94 -19.83
N LYS A 144 32.69 55.29 -19.01
CA LYS A 144 33.82 55.89 -18.28
C LYS A 144 35.02 54.92 -18.21
N THR A 145 35.80 54.88 -19.29
CA THR A 145 37.27 54.67 -19.29
C THR A 145 37.88 53.32 -18.82
N ASN A 146 38.68 52.76 -19.74
CA ASN A 146 39.81 51.85 -19.53
C ASN A 146 40.68 52.23 -18.32
N GLU A 147 40.79 51.38 -17.29
CA GLU A 147 42.04 51.01 -16.60
C GLU A 147 41.77 50.08 -15.39
N SER A 148 42.58 49.01 -15.31
CA SER A 148 43.14 48.48 -14.06
C SER A 148 42.33 47.60 -13.08
N THR A 149 42.79 46.33 -13.04
CA THR A 149 43.11 45.51 -11.85
C THR A 149 42.09 44.53 -11.25
N SER A 150 42.70 43.43 -10.81
CA SER A 150 42.25 42.15 -10.29
C SER A 150 41.53 42.17 -8.94
N SER A 151 40.65 41.18 -8.71
CA SER A 151 40.55 40.57 -7.38
C SER A 151 40.09 39.11 -7.46
N SER A 152 40.95 38.24 -6.93
CA SER A 152 40.71 36.85 -6.57
C SER A 152 39.56 36.70 -5.56
N SER A 153 38.84 35.59 -5.63
CA SER A 153 38.10 35.07 -4.47
C SER A 153 37.95 33.56 -4.62
N GLU A 154 38.89 32.86 -4.01
CA GLU A 154 38.79 31.45 -3.63
C GLU A 154 37.77 31.33 -2.48
N ASP A 155 36.91 30.32 -2.53
CA ASP A 155 36.20 29.79 -1.35
C ASP A 155 35.97 28.30 -1.60
N GLU A 156 36.86 27.52 -0.98
CA GLU A 156 36.95 26.07 -0.98
C GLU A 156 35.82 25.43 -0.15
N GLY A 157 35.37 24.27 -0.60
CA GLY A 157 34.33 23.51 0.09
C GLY A 157 33.82 22.34 -0.72
N GLU A 158 34.74 21.52 -1.23
CA GLU A 158 34.47 20.15 -1.70
C GLU A 158 34.35 19.19 -0.50
N GLU A 159 33.15 18.64 -0.27
CA GLU A 159 33.03 17.34 0.38
C GLU A 159 32.64 16.30 -0.68
N LYS A 160 33.58 15.39 -0.89
CA LYS A 160 33.56 14.28 -1.84
C LYS A 160 32.81 13.11 -1.21
N SER A 161 31.53 12.92 -1.56
CA SER A 161 30.86 11.62 -1.35
C SER A 161 31.05 10.77 -2.60
N GLN A 162 31.82 9.70 -2.45
CA GLN A 162 31.98 8.63 -3.42
C GLN A 162 30.63 7.93 -3.66
N SER A 163 30.21 7.86 -4.91
CA SER A 163 29.44 6.71 -5.41
C SER A 163 29.76 6.54 -6.89
N GLU A 164 30.46 5.46 -7.20
CA GLU A 164 30.86 5.10 -8.55
C GLU A 164 29.65 4.86 -9.46
N THR A 165 29.84 5.25 -10.71
CA THR A 165 28.98 4.96 -11.85
C THR A 165 29.17 3.52 -12.30
N ASN A 166 28.08 2.81 -12.55
CA ASN A 166 28.00 1.88 -13.68
C ASN A 166 26.78 2.25 -14.51
N THR A 167 27.08 2.79 -15.69
CA THR A 167 26.17 3.10 -16.79
C THR A 167 25.78 1.81 -17.50
N SER A 168 24.49 1.62 -17.80
CA SER A 168 24.09 0.92 -19.02
C SER A 168 23.08 1.79 -19.75
N ASP A 169 23.38 1.98 -21.03
CA ASP A 169 22.82 2.89 -22.01
C ASP A 169 21.36 2.61 -22.36
N VAL A 170 20.70 3.59 -23.02
CA VAL A 170 19.63 3.52 -24.05
C VAL A 170 18.67 4.73 -23.95
N PRO A 171 18.27 5.36 -25.08
CA PRO A 171 18.16 6.81 -25.19
C PRO A 171 16.75 7.38 -24.94
N VAL A 172 16.74 8.67 -24.58
CA VAL A 172 15.59 9.53 -24.38
C VAL A 172 14.94 9.89 -25.72
N ALA A 173 13.63 9.62 -25.86
CA ALA A 173 12.76 10.29 -26.80
C ALA A 173 11.81 11.23 -26.04
N ASN A 174 11.76 12.49 -26.50
CA ASN A 174 10.91 13.57 -26.02
C ASN A 174 9.42 13.19 -25.98
N THR A 175 8.66 13.69 -25.01
CA THR A 175 7.35 14.35 -25.23
C THR A 175 6.98 15.18 -23.98
N GLU A 176 6.40 16.33 -24.29
CA GLU A 176 6.07 17.48 -23.46
C GLU A 176 4.92 17.25 -22.45
N GLU A 177 4.92 18.12 -21.44
CA GLU A 177 3.80 18.69 -20.66
C GLU A 177 2.41 18.00 -20.69
N ASN A 178 1.91 17.58 -19.52
CA ASN A 178 0.74 18.24 -18.91
C ASN A 178 0.43 17.82 -17.47
N GLN A 179 -0.15 18.77 -16.74
CA GLN A 179 -0.41 18.79 -15.32
C GLN A 179 -1.66 17.96 -14.96
N SER A 180 -1.60 17.11 -13.92
CA SER A 180 -2.67 16.94 -12.93
C SER A 180 -2.22 16.02 -11.80
N ALA A 181 -2.13 16.58 -10.59
CA ALA A 181 -1.88 15.86 -9.37
C ALA A 181 -2.99 14.84 -9.04
N LYS A 182 -2.60 13.66 -8.59
CA LYS A 182 -3.25 12.85 -7.53
C LYS A 182 -2.31 11.71 -7.15
N GLU A 183 -1.76 11.81 -5.95
CA GLU A 183 -0.81 10.88 -5.33
C GLU A 183 -1.43 9.49 -5.19
N SER A 184 -0.92 8.52 -5.95
CA SER A 184 -1.20 7.10 -5.78
C SER A 184 -0.04 6.43 -5.02
N ILE A 185 -0.27 6.10 -3.76
CA ILE A 185 0.62 5.24 -2.95
C ILE A 185 0.55 3.81 -3.51
N PRO A 186 1.68 3.09 -3.72
CA PRO A 186 1.63 1.73 -4.26
C PRO A 186 1.15 0.74 -3.19
N LEU A 187 -0.01 0.12 -3.44
CA LEU A 187 -0.59 -0.93 -2.59
C LEU A 187 0.18 -2.24 -2.76
N LEU A 188 1.15 -2.50 -1.87
CA LEU A 188 1.82 -3.79 -1.74
C LEU A 188 1.12 -4.64 -0.66
N SER A 189 -0.10 -5.14 -0.91
CA SER A 189 -0.84 -5.92 0.11
C SER A 189 -1.49 -7.23 -0.36
N SER A 190 -1.17 -7.75 -1.55
CA SER A 190 -1.81 -8.98 -2.05
C SER A 190 -0.97 -10.26 -1.88
N SER A 191 0.34 -10.19 -1.65
CA SER A 191 1.20 -11.38 -1.77
C SER A 191 1.38 -12.21 -0.48
N LEU A 192 1.17 -11.64 0.71
CA LEU A 192 1.47 -12.34 1.97
C LEU A 192 0.34 -13.26 2.48
N GLN A 193 -0.90 -13.10 1.98
CA GLN A 193 -2.06 -13.83 2.51
C GLN A 193 -2.23 -15.25 1.97
N GLN A 194 -1.48 -15.61 0.91
CA GLN A 194 -1.58 -16.95 0.30
C GLN A 194 -0.66 -17.98 0.97
N ASN A 195 0.43 -17.53 1.60
CA ASN A 195 1.46 -18.44 2.13
C ASN A 195 1.03 -19.04 3.49
N GLU A 196 0.45 -18.24 4.39
CA GLU A 196 0.07 -18.73 5.73
C GLU A 196 -1.11 -19.72 5.72
N LYS A 197 -2.01 -19.62 4.73
CA LYS A 197 -3.11 -20.58 4.57
C LYS A 197 -2.62 -21.98 4.17
N THR A 198 -1.47 -22.07 3.48
CA THR A 198 -0.92 -23.37 3.09
C THR A 198 -0.27 -24.13 4.24
N ASP A 199 0.31 -23.41 5.21
CA ASP A 199 0.99 -24.03 6.36
C ASP A 199 -0.01 -24.57 7.40
N ILE A 200 -1.10 -23.87 7.66
CA ILE A 200 -2.18 -24.37 8.54
C ILE A 200 -2.80 -25.65 7.96
N ARG A 201 -2.96 -25.74 6.63
CA ARG A 201 -3.53 -26.91 5.94
C ARG A 201 -2.59 -28.13 5.92
N LYS A 202 -1.28 -27.93 6.14
CA LYS A 202 -0.29 -29.01 6.30
C LYS A 202 -0.26 -29.52 7.74
N HIS A 203 -0.30 -28.63 8.74
CA HIS A 203 -0.33 -29.04 10.16
C HIS A 203 -1.59 -29.81 10.55
N ILE A 204 -2.75 -29.49 9.97
CA ILE A 204 -3.99 -30.26 10.23
C ILE A 204 -3.93 -31.67 9.62
N ARG A 205 -3.20 -31.88 8.53
CA ARG A 205 -3.07 -33.19 7.89
C ARG A 205 -2.17 -34.16 8.66
N HIS A 206 -1.09 -33.67 9.28
CA HIS A 206 -0.21 -34.53 10.09
C HIS A 206 -0.87 -35.00 11.39
N ARG A 207 -1.64 -34.15 12.08
CA ARG A 207 -2.34 -34.56 13.31
C ARG A 207 -3.42 -35.63 13.11
N LYS A 208 -3.95 -35.77 11.90
CA LYS A 208 -5.01 -36.75 11.60
C LYS A 208 -4.46 -38.12 11.17
N ALA A 209 -3.16 -38.20 10.86
CA ALA A 209 -2.49 -39.46 10.52
C ALA A 209 -1.98 -40.17 11.80
N ASP A 210 -1.48 -39.42 12.78
CA ASP A 210 -1.00 -40.02 14.04
C ASP A 210 -2.13 -40.59 14.92
N SER A 211 -3.35 -40.06 14.83
CA SER A 211 -4.49 -40.57 15.63
C SER A 211 -5.15 -41.83 15.07
N SER A 212 -4.70 -42.33 13.91
CA SER A 212 -5.28 -43.54 13.28
C SER A 212 -4.53 -44.83 13.57
N ASP A 213 -3.28 -44.75 14.07
CA ASP A 213 -2.49 -45.92 14.41
C ASP A 213 -2.69 -46.37 15.88
N ASP A 214 -2.99 -45.44 16.80
CA ASP A 214 -3.27 -45.77 18.21
C ASP A 214 -4.59 -46.57 18.40
N GLU A 215 -5.60 -46.38 17.54
CA GLU A 215 -6.86 -47.13 17.62
C GLU A 215 -6.74 -48.59 17.14
N LYS A 216 -5.68 -48.95 16.41
CA LYS A 216 -5.44 -50.33 15.95
C LYS A 216 -4.73 -51.19 16.99
N GLU A 217 -3.91 -50.60 17.86
CA GLU A 217 -3.26 -51.30 18.98
C GLU A 217 -4.25 -51.65 20.10
N GLU A 218 -5.15 -50.75 20.48
CA GLU A 218 -6.15 -51.03 21.52
C GLU A 218 -7.16 -52.13 21.16
N LYS A 219 -7.40 -52.35 19.86
CA LYS A 219 -8.31 -53.42 19.40
C LYS A 219 -7.64 -54.80 19.37
N LYS A 220 -6.31 -54.89 19.30
CA LYS A 220 -5.58 -56.17 19.38
C LYS A 220 -5.46 -56.72 20.80
N LEU A 221 -5.44 -55.86 21.81
CA LEU A 221 -5.33 -56.25 23.22
C LEU A 221 -6.67 -56.72 23.84
N LYS A 222 -7.81 -56.45 23.18
CA LYS A 222 -9.15 -56.84 23.66
C LYS A 222 -9.64 -58.19 23.10
N THR A 223 -8.89 -58.83 22.21
CA THR A 223 -9.26 -60.13 21.59
C THR A 223 -8.47 -61.32 22.13
N THR A 224 -7.61 -61.12 23.14
CA THR A 224 -6.88 -62.18 23.82
C THR A 224 -7.26 -62.21 25.30
N ASN A 225 -8.45 -62.74 25.57
CA ASN A 225 -8.85 -63.39 26.82
C ASN A 225 -10.11 -64.21 26.54
#